data_AF-A0A0G0GEG6-F1
#
_entry.id   AF-A0A0G0GEG6-F1
#
_cell.length_a   1.000
_cell.length_b   1.000
_cell.length_c   1.000
_cell.angle_alpha   90.00
_cell.angle_beta   90.00
_cell.angle_gamma   90.00
#
_symmetry.space_group_name_H-M   'P 1'
#
loop_
_entity.id
_entity.type
_entity.pdbx_description
1 polymer ?
#
loop_
_entity_poly.entity_id
_entity_poly.type
_entity_poly.pdbx_seq_one_letter_code
_entity_poly.pdbx_strand_id
1 'polypeptide(L)' 'MELLEKIILASNISKQEKLPVLREASVKVDLLRVFFKLGKDLKIIENIKYIELENSITEIGKMVGGWIKASNS' A
#
# COMPACT_ATOMS: atom_id res chain seq x y z
N MET A 1 3.67 0.63 10.35
CA MET A 1 2.49 0.24 11.15
C MET A 1 1.21 0.77 10.53
N GLU A 2 1.18 2.04 10.14
CA GLU A 2 -0.02 2.71 9.57
C GLU A 2 -0.72 2.00 8.40
N LEU A 3 0.00 1.46 7.40
CA LEU A 3 -0.65 0.73 6.30
C LEU A 3 -1.44 -0.49 6.80
N LEU A 4 -0.84 -1.27 7.70
CA LEU A 4 -1.47 -2.47 8.25
C LEU A 4 -2.68 -2.10 9.11
N GLU A 5 -2.56 -1.07 9.94
CA GLU A 5 -3.67 -0.55 10.74
C GLU A 5 -4.85 -0.12 9.86
N LYS A 6 -4.59 0.58 8.75
CA LYS A 6 -5.64 1.00 7.81
C LYS A 6 -6.28 -0.20 7.10
N ILE A 7 -5.51 -1.23 6.73
CA ILE A 7 -6.07 -2.46 6.14
C ILE A 7 -6.94 -3.20 7.15
N ILE A 8 -6.49 -3.36 8.39
CA ILE A 8 -7.28 -3.99 9.46
C ILE A 8 -8.55 -3.19 9.72
N LEU A 9 -8.46 -1.87 9.84
CA LEU A 9 -9.60 -0.99 10.04
C LEU A 9 -10.61 -1.12 8.89
N ALA A 10 -10.16 -1.00 7.63
CA ALA A 10 -11.00 -1.15 6.44
C ALA A 10 -11.70 -2.52 6.33
N SER A 11 -11.18 -3.54 7.02
CA SER A 11 -11.76 -4.89 7.06
C SER A 11 -12.87 -5.03 8.11
N ASN A 12 -12.98 -4.09 9.05
CA ASN A 12 -13.88 -4.16 10.20
C ASN A 12 -14.95 -3.04 10.23
N ILE A 13 -14.99 -2.16 9.23
CA ILE A 13 -15.96 -1.05 9.16
C ILE A 13 -16.96 -1.24 8.03
N SER A 14 -18.04 -0.45 8.08
CA SER A 14 -19.11 -0.48 7.09
C SER A 14 -18.61 -0.10 5.69
N LYS A 15 -19.34 -0.52 4.65
CA LYS A 15 -18.99 -0.22 3.26
C LYS A 15 -18.91 1.28 3.00
N GLN A 16 -19.78 2.09 3.63
CA GLN A 16 -19.78 3.54 3.48
C GLN A 16 -18.49 4.18 4.03
N GLU A 17 -17.98 3.67 5.16
CA GLU A 17 -16.80 4.21 5.85
C GLU A 17 -15.47 3.65 5.32
N LYS A 18 -15.54 2.51 4.61
CA LYS A 18 -14.37 1.80 4.09
C LYS A 18 -13.57 2.58 3.06
N LEU A 19 -14.25 3.33 2.18
CA LEU A 19 -13.62 3.99 1.05
C LEU A 19 -12.58 5.06 1.46
N PRO A 20 -12.87 5.99 2.39
CA PRO A 20 -11.86 6.92 2.93
C PRO A 20 -10.62 6.21 3.47
N VAL A 21 -10.80 5.15 4.27
CA VAL A 21 -9.69 4.40 4.89
C VAL A 21 -8.83 3.70 3.84
N LEU A 22 -9.44 3.13 2.80
CA LEU A 22 -8.70 2.52 1.69
C LEU A 22 -7.91 3.54 0.85
N ARG A 23 -8.44 4.76 0.68
CA ARG A 23 -7.70 5.84 0.01
C ARG A 23 -6.46 6.24 0.81
N GLU A 24 -6.58 6.34 2.13
CA GLU A 24 -5.42 6.57 3.00
C GLU A 24 -4.42 5.42 2.91
N ALA A 25 -4.88 4.17 2.90
CA ALA A 25 -4.01 3.01 2.70
C ALA A 25 -3.25 3.09 1.35
N SER A 26 -3.93 3.51 0.28
CA SER A 26 -3.28 3.74 -1.04
C SER A 26 -2.14 4.74 -0.95
N VAL A 27 -2.35 5.88 -0.26
CA VAL A 27 -1.29 6.89 -0.05
C VAL A 27 -0.10 6.29 0.70
N LYS A 28 -0.34 5.42 1.69
CA LYS A 28 0.75 4.74 2.42
C LYS A 28 1.51 3.73 1.56
N VAL A 29 0.83 3.04 0.63
CA VAL A 29 1.49 2.18 -0.36
C VAL A 29 2.44 3.00 -1.25
N ASP A 30 1.98 4.16 -1.74
CA ASP A 30 2.79 5.04 -2.58
C ASP A 30 3.99 5.62 -1.82
N LEU A 31 3.80 5.97 -0.55
CA LEU A 31 4.89 6.41 0.32
C LEU A 31 5.96 5.34 0.48
N LEU A 32 5.58 4.07 0.68
CA LEU A 32 6.53 2.96 0.79
C LEU A 32 7.30 2.73 -0.51
N ARG A 33 6.66 2.84 -1.69
CA ARG A 33 7.36 2.78 -2.99
C ARG A 33 8.45 3.84 -3.09
N VAL A 34 8.13 5.08 -2.68
CA VAL A 34 9.11 6.17 -2.67
C VAL A 34 10.28 5.84 -1.73
N PHE A 35 10.01 5.32 -0.53
CA PHE A 35 11.08 4.93 0.40
C PHE A 35 11.94 3.78 -0.13
N PHE A 36 11.37 2.77 -0.78
CA PHE A 36 12.14 1.68 -1.37
C PHE A 36 13.02 2.18 -2.52
N LYS A 37 12.50 3.06 -3.37
CA LYS A 37 13.27 3.69 -4.44
C LYS A 37 14.41 4.53 -3.88
N LEU A 38 14.14 5.39 -2.89
CA LEU A 38 15.17 6.18 -2.23
C LEU A 38 16.22 5.30 -1.53
N GLY A 39 15.78 4.23 -0.87
CA GLY A 39 16.68 3.27 -0.23
C GLY A 39 17.62 2.60 -1.23
N LYS A 40 17.13 2.25 -2.43
CA LYS A 40 17.97 1.78 -3.54
C LYS A 40 18.91 2.87 -4.04
N ASP A 41 18.40 4.07 -4.32
CA ASP A 41 19.17 5.18 -4.91
C ASP A 41 20.33 5.61 -3.98
N LEU A 42 20.10 5.58 -2.66
CA LEU A 42 21.10 5.83 -1.63
C LEU A 42 21.97 4.61 -1.30
N LYS A 43 21.81 3.49 -2.02
CA LYS A 43 22.54 2.22 -1.81
C LYS A 43 22.38 1.61 -0.41
N ILE A 44 21.28 1.95 0.28
CA ILE A 44 20.89 1.33 1.56
C ILE A 44 20.28 -0.06 1.29
N ILE A 45 19.54 -0.19 0.18
CA ILE A 45 18.90 -1.43 -0.26
C ILE A 45 19.63 -1.95 -1.50
N GLU A 46 20.07 -3.21 -1.44
CA GLU A 46 20.65 -3.90 -2.59
C GLU A 46 19.62 -4.11 -3.71
N ASN A 47 20.06 -4.10 -4.97
CA ASN A 47 19.16 -4.18 -6.12
C ASN A 47 18.22 -5.41 -6.11
N ILE A 48 18.72 -6.58 -5.71
CA ILE A 48 17.92 -7.81 -5.65
C ILE A 48 16.80 -7.66 -4.62
N LYS A 49 17.13 -7.18 -3.41
CA LYS A 49 16.15 -6.92 -2.34
C LYS A 49 15.15 -5.83 -2.75
N TYR A 50 15.59 -4.79 -3.45
CA TYR A 50 14.68 -3.77 -3.99
C TYR A 50 13.65 -4.38 -4.94
N ILE A 51 14.05 -5.30 -5.84
CA ILE A 51 13.12 -5.94 -6.77
C ILE A 51 12.06 -6.75 -6.01
N GLU A 52 12.46 -7.50 -4.98
CA GLU A 52 11.54 -8.26 -4.14
C GLU A 52 10.54 -7.35 -3.40
N LEU A 53 11.03 -6.25 -2.83
CA LEU A 53 10.20 -5.25 -2.16
C LEU A 53 9.24 -4.55 -3.13
N GLU A 54 9.72 -4.19 -4.32
CA GLU A 54 8.93 -3.52 -5.35
C GLU A 54 7.81 -4.42 -5.90
N ASN A 55 8.11 -5.71 -6.11
CA ASN A 55 7.10 -6.70 -6.48
C ASN A 55 6.03 -6.84 -5.39
N SER A 56 6.45 -6.95 -4.13
CA SER A 56 5.54 -7.09 -3.00
C SER A 56 4.62 -5.88 -2.84
N ILE A 57 5.17 -4.66 -2.87
CA ILE A 57 4.37 -3.42 -2.73
C ILE A 57 3.49 -3.15 -3.97
N THR A 58 3.87 -3.67 -5.14
CA THR A 58 3.03 -3.63 -6.34
C THR A 58 1.79 -4.49 -6.16
N GLU A 59 1.93 -5.73 -5.69
CA GLU A 59 0.78 -6.60 -5.44
C GLU A 59 -0.14 -6.05 -4.34
N ILE A 60 0.43 -5.53 -3.25
CA ILE A 60 -0.35 -4.85 -2.21
C ILE A 60 -1.14 -3.67 -2.81
N GLY A 61 -0.51 -2.86 -3.67
CA GLY A 61 -1.20 -1.76 -4.35
C GLY A 61 -2.34 -2.20 -5.26
N LYS A 62 -2.19 -3.32 -5.99
CA LYS A 62 -3.27 -3.90 -6.80
C LYS A 62 -4.44 -4.34 -5.92
N MET A 63 -4.17 -4.98 -4.78
CA MET A 63 -5.20 -5.39 -3.82
C MET A 63 -5.97 -4.18 -3.28
N VAL A 64 -5.28 -3.17 -2.79
CA VAL A 64 -5.90 -1.93 -2.28
C VAL A 64 -6.70 -1.23 -3.37
N GLY A 65 -6.16 -1.10 -4.58
CA GLY A 65 -6.86 -0.51 -5.72
C GLY A 65 -8.12 -1.29 -6.12
N GLY A 66 -8.07 -2.63 -6.07
CA GLY A 66 -9.23 -3.49 -6.29
C GLY A 66 -10.33 -3.26 -5.26
N TRP A 67 -9.97 -3.16 -3.98
CA TRP A 67 -10.94 -2.89 -2.91
C TRP A 67 -11.54 -1.49 -2.99
N ILE A 68 -10.78 -0.47 -3.41
CA ILE A 68 -11.31 0.87 -3.67
C ILE A 68 -12.38 0.82 -4.76
N LYS A 69 -12.11 0.13 -5.87
CA LYS A 69 -13.09 -0.04 -6.96
C LYS A 69 -14.36 -0.73 -6.48
N ALA A 70 -14.22 -1.83 -5.74
CA ALA A 70 -15.35 -2.58 -5.18
C ALA A 70 -16.15 -1.81 -4.11
N SER A 71 -15.54 -0.80 -3.47
CA SER A 71 -16.21 0.05 -2.48
C SER A 71 -16.93 1.26 -3.13
N ASN A 72 -16.57 1.62 -4.37
CA ASN A 72 -17.26 2.66 -5.16
C ASN A 72 -18.49 2.12 -5.94
N SER A 73 -18.55 0.81 -6.17
CA SER A 73 -19.67 0.09 -6.81
C SER A 73 -20.69 -0.35 -5.78
#